data_AF-A0A382P451-F1
#
_entry.id   AF-A0A382P451-F1
#
_cell.length_a   1.000
_cell.length_b   1.000
_cell.length_c   1.000
_cell.angle_alpha   90.00
_cell.angle_beta   90.00
_cell.angle_gamma   90.00
#
_symmetry.space_group_name_H-M   'P 1'
#
loop_
_entity.id
_entity.type
_entity.pdbx_description
1 polymer ?
#
loop_
_entity_poly.entity_id
_entity_poly.type
_entity_poly.pdbx_seq_one_letter_code
_entity_poly.pdbx_strand_id
1 'polypeptide(L)'
;MNLKSTTLNITSFFSSKQKFRYYLPQILTVLGIIFIFGYFSYNAQVNMDNRGIDFGLRFLGEEASFDIQFSLIEYSGTDSYARAYLVGLLNTILVAVIGIFFATILGVVIGISR
;
A
#
# COMPACT_ATOMS: atom_id res chain seq x y z
N MET A 1 -2.64 51.93 0.28
CA MET A 1 -2.65 51.00 -0.87
C MET A 1 -3.88 50.09 -0.73
N ASN A 2 -4.83 50.15 -1.68
CA ASN A 2 -6.18 49.60 -1.51
C ASN A 2 -6.22 48.08 -1.80
N LEU A 3 -6.10 47.28 -0.74
CA LEU A 3 -6.13 45.80 -0.75
C LEU A 3 -7.36 45.24 -1.48
N LYS A 4 -8.49 45.95 -1.46
CA LYS A 4 -9.76 45.52 -2.06
C LYS A 4 -9.74 45.60 -3.59
N SER A 5 -8.97 46.51 -4.17
CA SER A 5 -8.80 46.62 -5.63
C SER A 5 -7.90 45.51 -6.18
N THR A 6 -6.86 45.14 -5.42
CA THR A 6 -5.92 44.08 -5.81
C THR A 6 -6.59 42.71 -5.77
N THR A 7 -7.43 42.44 -4.76
CA THR A 7 -8.16 41.16 -4.65
C THR A 7 -9.18 40.98 -5.78
N LEU A 8 -9.93 42.03 -6.14
CA LEU A 8 -10.90 41.99 -7.24
C LEU A 8 -10.24 41.71 -8.61
N ASN A 9 -9.04 42.22 -8.85
CA ASN A 9 -8.27 41.96 -10.07
C ASN A 9 -7.74 40.51 -10.15
N ILE A 10 -7.40 39.89 -9.01
CA ILE A 10 -6.94 38.50 -8.97
C ILE A 10 -8.13 37.57 -9.27
N THR A 11 -9.28 37.79 -8.63
CA THR A 11 -10.46 36.92 -8.85
C THR A 11 -10.97 37.01 -10.29
N SER A 12 -10.97 38.21 -10.90
CA SER A 12 -11.39 38.38 -12.30
C SER A 12 -10.42 37.73 -13.30
N PHE A 13 -9.11 37.79 -13.04
CA PHE A 13 -8.09 37.10 -13.84
C PHE A 13 -8.28 35.58 -13.83
N PHE A 14 -8.47 34.98 -12.65
CA PHE A 14 -8.72 33.54 -12.50
C PHE A 14 -10.09 33.12 -13.08
N SER A 15 -11.09 34.00 -13.05
CA SER A 15 -12.41 33.74 -13.65
C SER A 15 -12.41 33.83 -15.18
N SER A 16 -11.52 34.61 -15.78
CA SER A 16 -11.50 34.86 -17.22
C SER A 16 -11.03 33.66 -18.06
N LYS A 17 -10.24 32.75 -17.48
CA LYS A 17 -9.69 31.58 -18.18
C LYS A 17 -10.27 30.28 -17.59
N GLN A 18 -11.40 29.84 -18.13
CA GLN A 18 -12.13 28.64 -17.69
C GLN A 18 -11.23 27.40 -17.59
N LYS A 19 -10.33 27.18 -18.56
CA LYS A 19 -9.37 26.05 -18.54
C LYS A 19 -8.41 26.10 -17.36
N PHE A 20 -8.00 27.29 -16.91
CA PHE A 20 -7.07 27.47 -15.79
C PHE A 20 -7.72 27.04 -14.47
N ARG A 21 -9.02 27.30 -14.26
CA ARG A 21 -9.76 26.84 -13.05
C ARG A 21 -9.85 25.32 -12.93
N TYR A 22 -9.85 24.58 -14.04
CA TYR A 22 -9.95 23.12 -14.01
C TYR A 22 -8.58 22.44 -13.85
N TYR A 23 -7.56 22.85 -14.63
CA TYR A 23 -6.26 22.18 -14.61
C TYR A 23 -5.38 22.58 -13.42
N LEU A 24 -5.50 23.81 -12.91
CA LEU A 24 -4.67 24.29 -11.80
C LEU A 24 -4.84 23.46 -10.52
N PRO A 25 -6.05 23.21 -9.98
CA PRO A 25 -6.19 22.39 -8.78
C PRO A 25 -5.67 20.97 -9.00
N GLN A 26 -5.87 20.39 -10.18
CA GLN A 26 -5.43 19.02 -10.47
C GLN A 26 -3.91 18.89 -10.53
N ILE A 27 -3.21 19.86 -11.13
CA ILE A 27 -1.74 19.92 -11.13
C ILE A 27 -1.23 20.12 -9.69
N LEU A 28 -1.85 21.02 -8.92
CA LEU A 28 -1.52 21.24 -7.51
C LEU A 28 -1.70 19.97 -6.67
N THR A 29 -2.78 19.21 -6.90
CA THR A 29 -3.02 17.94 -6.21
C THR A 29 -1.95 16.91 -6.57
N VAL A 30 -1.63 16.72 -7.85
CA VAL A 30 -0.60 15.75 -8.26
C VAL A 30 0.77 16.15 -7.70
N LEU A 31 1.14 17.43 -7.79
CA LEU A 31 2.37 17.95 -7.20
C LEU A 31 2.38 17.76 -5.68
N GLY A 32 1.25 18.00 -5.00
CA GLY A 32 1.09 17.77 -3.57
C GLY A 32 1.30 16.29 -3.21
N ILE A 33 0.71 15.37 -3.96
CA ILE A 33 0.89 13.92 -3.78
C ILE A 33 2.37 13.55 -3.95
N ILE A 34 2.99 13.95 -5.06
CA ILE A 34 4.42 13.68 -5.32
C ILE A 34 5.29 14.25 -4.21
N PHE A 35 5.01 15.48 -3.78
CA PHE A 35 5.75 16.12 -2.69
C PHE A 35 5.59 15.37 -1.37
N ILE A 36 4.37 14.98 -1.00
CA ILE A 36 4.10 14.22 0.22
C ILE A 36 4.87 12.90 0.18
N PHE A 37 4.67 12.07 -0.85
CA PHE A 37 5.34 10.78 -0.94
C PHE A 37 6.86 10.92 -1.04
N GLY A 38 7.36 11.88 -1.81
CA GLY A 38 8.78 12.16 -1.94
C GLY A 38 9.40 12.59 -0.60
N TYR A 39 8.76 13.52 0.10
CA TYR A 39 9.21 14.01 1.41
C TYR A 39 9.22 12.89 2.45
N PHE A 40 8.14 12.12 2.57
CA PHE A 40 8.07 11.01 3.53
C PHE A 40 9.05 9.89 3.18
N SER A 41 9.20 9.54 1.90
CA SER A 41 10.17 8.53 1.48
C SER A 41 11.60 8.96 1.77
N TYR A 42 11.95 10.22 1.48
CA TYR A 42 13.27 10.77 1.79
C TYR A 42 13.52 10.81 3.30
N ASN A 43 12.56 11.29 4.10
CA ASN A 43 12.68 11.28 5.56
C ASN A 43 12.83 9.86 6.11
N ALA A 44 12.05 8.89 5.60
CA ALA A 44 12.16 7.50 6.01
C ALA A 44 13.55 6.94 5.70
N GLN A 45 14.07 7.16 4.49
CA GLN A 45 15.42 6.74 4.09
C GLN A 45 16.49 7.32 5.01
N VAL A 46 16.50 8.65 5.21
CA VAL A 46 17.48 9.30 6.08
C VAL A 46 17.42 8.76 7.53
N ASN A 47 16.22 8.55 8.07
CA ASN A 47 16.07 8.01 9.42
C ASN A 47 16.48 6.53 9.53
N MET A 48 16.27 5.74 8.48
CA MET A 48 16.66 4.32 8.42
C MET A 48 18.15 4.15 8.23
N ASP A 49 18.77 4.95 7.35
CA ASP A 49 20.22 4.99 7.15
C ASP A 49 20.95 5.34 8.46
N ASN A 50 20.45 6.36 9.18
CA ASN A 50 20.97 6.74 10.50
C ASN A 50 20.84 5.63 11.55
N ARG A 51 19.95 4.66 11.35
CA ARG A 51 19.71 3.51 12.23
C ARG A 51 20.38 2.22 11.73
N GLY A 52 21.11 2.28 10.61
CA GLY A 52 21.72 1.11 9.98
C GLY A 52 20.70 0.11 9.42
N ILE A 53 19.47 0.55 9.17
CA ILE A 53 18.43 -0.27 8.55
C ILE A 53 18.49 -0.03 7.04
N ASP A 54 18.98 -1.00 6.28
CA ASP A 54 18.97 -0.90 4.82
C ASP A 54 17.52 -0.95 4.29
N PHE A 55 17.10 0.12 3.62
CA PHE A 55 15.82 0.16 2.93
C PHE A 55 15.89 -0.70 1.65
N GLY A 56 15.04 -1.72 1.53
CA GLY A 56 14.95 -2.52 0.30
C GLY A 56 14.34 -3.90 0.50
N LEU A 57 14.52 -4.75 -0.52
CA LEU A 57 14.07 -6.15 -0.50
C LEU A 57 15.16 -7.10 0.02
N ARG A 58 16.26 -6.59 0.59
CA ARG A 58 17.35 -7.44 1.10
C ARG A 58 16.86 -8.39 2.18
N PHE A 59 15.93 -7.94 3.03
CA PHE A 59 15.33 -8.76 4.08
C PHE A 59 14.72 -10.07 3.55
N LEU A 60 14.25 -10.13 2.29
CA LEU A 60 13.70 -11.37 1.70
C LEU A 60 14.75 -12.49 1.65
N GLY A 61 16.03 -12.14 1.51
CA GLY A 61 17.14 -13.09 1.49
C GLY A 61 17.74 -13.38 2.86
N GLU A 62 17.36 -12.63 3.90
CA GLU A 62 17.84 -12.84 5.27
C GLU A 62 17.13 -14.06 5.91
N GLU A 63 17.79 -14.72 6.86
CA GLU A 63 17.21 -15.86 7.57
C GLU A 63 16.04 -15.40 8.44
N ALA A 64 14.91 -16.10 8.31
CA ALA A 64 13.68 -15.77 9.00
C ALA A 64 13.83 -15.87 10.53
N SER A 65 14.68 -16.78 11.02
CA SER A 65 14.95 -17.02 12.45
C SER A 65 13.71 -17.38 13.27
N PHE A 66 12.63 -17.85 12.63
CA PHE A 66 11.44 -18.37 13.28
C PHE A 66 10.90 -19.59 12.55
N ASP A 67 10.38 -20.55 13.30
CA ASP A 67 9.76 -21.76 12.75
C ASP A 67 8.27 -21.55 12.47
N ILE A 68 7.79 -22.17 11.39
CA ILE A 68 6.37 -22.21 11.03
C ILE A 68 5.82 -23.59 11.45
N GLN A 69 4.80 -23.61 12.30
CA GLN A 69 4.25 -24.86 12.86
C GLN A 69 3.69 -25.82 11.80
N PHE A 70 3.06 -25.28 10.75
CA PHE A 70 2.51 -26.05 9.65
C PHE A 70 3.03 -25.49 8.33
N SER A 71 3.64 -26.33 7.52
CA SER A 71 4.14 -25.93 6.20
C SER A 71 3.81 -27.00 5.16
N LEU A 72 3.32 -26.54 3.99
CA LEU A 72 3.07 -27.40 2.84
C LEU A 72 4.35 -27.79 2.08
N ILE A 73 5.40 -26.99 2.26
CA ILE A 73 6.74 -27.24 1.73
C ILE A 73 7.70 -27.25 2.92
N GLU A 74 8.79 -28.00 2.81
CA GLU A 74 9.82 -28.05 3.86
C GLU A 74 10.31 -26.63 4.16
N TYR A 75 10.30 -26.26 5.43
CA TYR A 75 10.69 -24.96 5.91
C TYR A 75 11.28 -25.08 7.30
N SER A 76 12.38 -24.37 7.51
CA SER A 76 13.10 -24.22 8.77
C SER A 76 13.27 -22.72 9.07
N GLY A 77 13.39 -22.33 10.34
CA GLY A 77 13.77 -20.96 10.70
C GLY A 77 15.12 -20.49 10.15
N THR A 78 15.96 -21.40 9.66
CA THR A 78 17.20 -21.06 8.92
C THR A 78 16.95 -20.69 7.45
N ASP A 79 15.74 -20.91 6.93
CA ASP A 79 15.39 -20.50 5.57
C ASP A 79 15.14 -18.99 5.48
N SER A 80 15.15 -18.48 4.25
CA SER A 80 14.97 -17.05 4.01
C SER A 80 13.53 -16.57 4.26
N TYR A 81 13.37 -15.28 4.59
CA TYR A 81 12.05 -14.64 4.69
C TYR A 81 11.20 -14.84 3.43
N ALA A 82 11.79 -14.83 2.24
CA ALA A 82 11.06 -15.11 1.00
C ALA A 82 10.40 -16.48 1.00
N ARG A 83 11.10 -17.51 1.50
CA ARG A 83 10.52 -18.86 1.65
C ARG A 83 9.43 -18.87 2.72
N ALA A 84 9.63 -18.17 3.84
CA ALA A 84 8.61 -18.03 4.88
C ALA A 84 7.31 -17.41 4.33
N TYR A 85 7.41 -16.34 3.51
CA TYR A 85 6.26 -15.74 2.85
C TYR A 85 5.58 -16.70 1.87
N LEU A 86 6.35 -17.49 1.11
CA LEU A 86 5.79 -18.49 0.20
C LEU A 86 5.01 -19.57 0.98
N VAL A 87 5.58 -20.08 2.08
CA VAL A 87 4.89 -21.03 2.97
C VAL A 87 3.59 -20.44 3.50
N GLY A 88 3.62 -19.19 4.00
CA GLY A 88 2.43 -18.49 4.49
C GLY A 88 1.36 -18.29 3.42
N LEU A 89 1.77 -17.97 2.19
CA LEU A 89 0.87 -17.85 1.04
C LEU A 89 0.20 -19.18 0.72
N LEU A 90 0.97 -20.27 0.63
CA LEU A 90 0.45 -21.60 0.34
C LEU A 90 -0.54 -22.07 1.42
N ASN A 91 -0.23 -21.83 2.69
CA ASN A 91 -1.12 -22.15 3.79
C ASN A 91 -2.43 -21.34 3.73
N THR A 92 -2.36 -20.06 3.38
CA THR A 92 -3.55 -19.21 3.20
C THR A 92 -4.44 -19.75 2.08
N ILE A 93 -3.84 -20.12 0.95
CA ILE A 93 -4.55 -20.71 -0.19
C ILE A 93 -5.21 -22.04 0.22
N LEU A 94 -4.51 -22.90 0.95
CA LEU A 94 -5.05 -24.17 1.43
C LEU A 94 -6.31 -23.95 2.28
N VAL A 95 -6.22 -23.09 3.30
CA VAL A 95 -7.34 -22.77 4.18
C VAL A 95 -8.49 -22.15 3.39
N ALA A 96 -8.20 -21.25 2.45
CA ALA A 96 -9.21 -20.64 1.59
C ALA A 96 -9.95 -21.68 0.73
N VAL A 97 -9.24 -22.62 0.08
CA VAL A 97 -9.84 -23.66 -0.75
C VAL A 97 -10.75 -24.57 0.07
N ILE A 98 -10.27 -25.03 1.23
CA ILE A 98 -11.06 -25.88 2.13
C ILE A 98 -12.30 -25.12 2.64
N GLY A 99 -12.11 -23.84 3.03
CA GLY A 99 -13.20 -22.98 3.48
C GLY A 99 -14.27 -22.75 2.41
N ILE A 100 -13.88 -22.43 1.18
CA ILE A 100 -14.80 -22.25 0.05
C ILE A 100 -15.58 -23.53 -0.24
N PHE A 101 -14.91 -24.69 -0.21
CA PHE A 101 -15.55 -25.97 -0.45
C PHE A 101 -16.69 -26.23 0.54
N PHE A 102 -16.41 -26.13 1.84
CA PHE A 102 -17.44 -26.34 2.88
C PHE A 102 -18.49 -25.23 2.91
N ALA A 103 -18.10 -23.97 2.71
CA ALA A 103 -19.04 -22.85 2.64
C ALA A 103 -20.02 -23.01 1.47
N THR A 104 -19.56 -23.54 0.33
CA THR A 104 -20.42 -23.80 -0.83
C THR A 104 -21.45 -24.88 -0.51
N ILE A 105 -21.02 -26.01 0.09
CA ILE A 105 -21.93 -27.09 0.47
C ILE A 105 -22.97 -26.59 1.46
N LEU A 106 -22.54 -25.93 2.54
CA LEU A 106 -23.44 -25.41 3.56
C LEU A 106 -24.39 -24.35 2.98
N GLY A 107 -23.87 -23.45 2.14
CA GLY A 107 -24.67 -22.43 1.47
C GLY A 107 -25.77 -23.01 0.59
N VAL A 108 -25.46 -24.06 -0.18
CA VAL A 108 -26.44 -24.76 -1.03
C VAL A 108 -27.49 -25.49 -0.17
N VAL A 109 -27.07 -26.26 0.84
CA VAL A 109 -27.99 -27.01 1.72
C VAL A 109 -28.95 -26.07 2.44
N ILE A 110 -28.42 -25.01 3.05
CA ILE A 110 -29.24 -24.01 3.73
C ILE A 110 -30.12 -23.26 2.72
N GLY A 111 -29.60 -22.95 1.52
CA GLY A 111 -30.34 -22.26 0.48
C GLY A 111 -31.55 -23.05 -0.04
N ILE A 112 -31.43 -24.36 -0.22
CA ILE A 112 -32.54 -25.24 -0.64
C ILE A 112 -33.57 -25.44 0.48
N SER A 113 -33.13 -25.37 1.75
CA SER A 113 -33.99 -25.62 2.92
C SER A 113 -34.93 -24.44 3.27
N ARG A 114 -34.83 -23.31 2.56
CA ARG A 114 -35.70 -22.12 2.74
C ARG A 114 -36.77 -22.08 1.67
#